data_AF-R7J4Y1-F1
#
_entry.id   AF-R7J4Y1-F1
#
_cell.length_a   1.000
_cell.length_b   1.000
_cell.length_c   1.000
_cell.angle_alpha   90.00
_cell.angle_beta   90.00
_cell.angle_gamma   90.00
#
_symmetry.space_group_name_H-M   'P 1'
#
loop_
_entity.id
_entity.type
_entity.pdbx_description
1 polymer ?
#
loop_
_entity_poly.entity_id
_entity_poly.type
_entity_poly.pdbx_seq_one_letter_code
_entity_poly.pdbx_strand_id
1 'polypeptide(L)'
;MAGQNWDDHDRSGRYVCRDFGANYLESCEPNAILFTNGDNDTFPLWYAQEVEGIRTDVRVCNTSYLQTDWYADQMKKQAYESEPLPISWTHDEYVQGTRDFAYIFPMTDKPIDLNTALEFVRSDDPKYKKIPGFSQPLDYIPSETLIYPIDSVALAQGGLLKNMDVPVPAKEMTINLKGKDALGKQELLVLNMLQTNDWKRPMYYAITVSPDQFVKLDPYFQQTGMAYQIVPMQTQNTVKAINSEKMFDNVMNKFKWGGVDKPGIYLDENVMRMCKSYRMVVFGKLATTLIYEKKNDKALQVLDKCMEVLPPENVPLDYSGLTIGESYYLLGEKEKGHNVLKAIGDNSLRNLNWYFRLTPKQFASAASDVNSDLYTLQEVIKITKDKDPELTKLYQEEFDNFRMALSSLQPKE
;
A
#
# COMPACT_ATOMS: atom_id res chain seq x y z
N MET A 1 20.16 12.79 37.16
CA MET A 1 19.29 12.93 35.98
C MET A 1 19.80 12.19 34.73
N ALA A 2 20.84 11.35 34.82
CA ALA A 2 21.40 10.61 33.67
C ALA A 2 21.26 9.07 33.79
N GLY A 3 20.36 8.58 34.64
CA GLY A 3 20.23 7.14 34.94
C GLY A 3 18.78 6.63 35.04
N GLN A 4 17.79 7.47 34.72
CA GLN A 4 16.43 7.02 34.44
C GLN A 4 16.27 7.08 32.92
N ASN A 5 15.67 6.05 32.33
CA ASN A 5 15.39 5.93 30.88
C ASN A 5 16.56 5.42 30.00
N TRP A 6 17.46 4.57 30.52
CA TRP A 6 18.51 3.94 29.68
C TRP A 6 18.03 2.66 29.01
N ASP A 7 17.18 1.90 29.71
CA ASP A 7 16.58 0.63 29.26
C ASP A 7 15.41 0.82 28.28
N ASP A 8 14.64 1.91 28.39
CA ASP A 8 13.55 2.24 27.46
C ASP A 8 14.02 3.02 26.20
N HIS A 9 15.23 3.58 26.21
CA HIS A 9 15.86 4.28 25.07
C HIS A 9 16.95 3.49 24.36
N ASP A 10 17.30 2.28 24.82
CA ASP A 10 18.21 1.41 24.08
C ASP A 10 17.57 0.99 22.76
N ARG A 11 18.19 1.41 21.65
CA ARG A 11 17.81 1.05 20.28
C ARG A 11 18.72 -0.02 19.67
N SER A 12 19.63 -0.59 20.47
CA SER A 12 20.45 -1.71 20.06
C SER A 12 19.56 -2.87 19.58
N GLY A 13 19.98 -3.55 18.51
CA GLY A 13 19.23 -4.66 17.94
C GLY A 13 17.92 -4.31 17.22
N ARG A 14 17.53 -3.03 17.14
CA ARG A 14 16.35 -2.58 16.39
C ARG A 14 16.72 -2.32 14.92
N TYR A 15 16.38 -3.27 14.07
CA TYR A 15 16.64 -3.17 12.62
C TYR A 15 15.37 -3.02 11.79
N VAL A 16 14.21 -2.82 12.44
CA VAL A 16 12.90 -2.80 11.78
C VAL A 16 12.82 -1.78 10.65
N CYS A 17 13.21 -0.53 10.88
CA CYS A 17 13.12 0.50 9.83
C CYS A 17 14.00 0.17 8.63
N ARG A 18 15.23 -0.34 8.86
CA ARG A 18 16.15 -0.77 7.79
C ARG A 18 15.57 -1.95 7.02
N ASP A 19 15.16 -3.00 7.73
CA ASP A 19 14.71 -4.25 7.13
C ASP A 19 13.36 -4.06 6.43
N PHE A 20 12.41 -3.34 7.03
CA PHE A 20 11.14 -3.02 6.39
C PHE A 20 11.32 -2.08 5.19
N GLY A 21 12.27 -1.14 5.25
CA GLY A 21 12.67 -0.34 4.09
C GLY A 21 13.18 -1.22 2.94
N ALA A 22 14.11 -2.13 3.24
CA ALA A 22 14.63 -3.09 2.25
C ALA A 22 13.52 -3.97 1.64
N ASN A 23 12.50 -4.38 2.41
CA ASN A 23 11.40 -5.20 1.92
C ASN A 23 10.58 -4.52 0.80
N TYR A 24 10.50 -3.19 0.74
CA TYR A 24 9.91 -2.50 -0.41
C TYR A 24 10.72 -2.74 -1.68
N LEU A 25 12.05 -2.63 -1.59
CA LEU A 25 12.96 -2.89 -2.70
C LEU A 25 12.89 -4.36 -3.13
N GLU A 26 12.90 -5.29 -2.17
CA GLU A 26 12.77 -6.74 -2.42
C GLU A 26 11.42 -7.16 -3.00
N SER A 27 10.40 -6.31 -2.89
CA SER A 27 9.11 -6.54 -3.57
C SER A 27 9.20 -6.28 -5.08
N CYS A 28 10.21 -5.55 -5.53
CA CYS A 28 10.33 -5.09 -6.91
C CYS A 28 11.21 -6.01 -7.75
N GLU A 29 10.84 -6.17 -9.02
CA GLU A 29 11.67 -6.82 -10.04
C GLU A 29 12.98 -6.06 -10.31
N PRO A 30 13.98 -6.69 -10.93
CA PRO A 30 15.23 -6.02 -11.30
C PRO A 30 15.03 -4.77 -12.15
N ASN A 31 15.84 -3.74 -11.90
CA ASN A 31 15.81 -2.45 -12.58
C ASN A 31 14.43 -1.75 -12.48
N ALA A 32 13.59 -2.03 -11.49
CA ALA A 32 12.28 -1.39 -11.38
C ALA A 32 12.35 0.13 -11.11
N ILE A 33 11.24 0.83 -11.36
CA ILE A 33 10.94 2.16 -10.79
C ILE A 33 9.98 1.94 -9.63
N LEU A 34 10.29 2.47 -8.45
CA LEU A 34 9.43 2.44 -7.27
C LEU A 34 9.05 3.86 -6.87
N PHE A 35 7.79 4.20 -7.07
CA PHE A 35 7.21 5.46 -6.65
C PHE A 35 6.88 5.44 -5.15
N THR A 36 7.38 6.45 -4.44
CA THR A 36 7.15 6.71 -3.01
C THR A 36 6.58 8.11 -2.84
N ASN A 37 6.02 8.46 -1.68
CA ASN A 37 5.41 9.80 -1.50
C ASN A 37 5.68 10.46 -0.15
N GLY A 38 6.45 9.84 0.76
CA GLY A 38 6.71 10.43 2.07
C GLY A 38 8.08 10.09 2.66
N ASP A 39 8.34 10.66 3.83
CA ASP A 39 9.63 10.47 4.50
C ASP A 39 9.76 9.03 5.02
N ASN A 40 8.65 8.45 5.49
CA ASN A 40 8.60 7.13 6.12
C ASN A 40 8.76 5.96 5.14
N ASP A 41 8.55 6.17 3.84
CA ASP A 41 8.92 5.19 2.81
C ASP A 41 10.21 5.59 2.10
N THR A 42 10.40 6.86 1.72
CA THR A 42 11.55 7.26 0.89
C THR A 42 12.88 7.17 1.62
N PHE A 43 13.00 7.68 2.84
CA PHE A 43 14.30 7.79 3.51
C PHE A 43 14.88 6.45 3.96
N PRO A 44 14.09 5.50 4.52
CA PRO A 44 14.61 4.16 4.80
C PRO A 44 15.11 3.45 3.54
N LEU A 45 14.44 3.66 2.40
CA LEU A 45 14.82 3.07 1.13
C LEU A 45 16.12 3.67 0.58
N TRP A 46 16.26 5.00 0.60
CA TRP A 46 17.51 5.65 0.23
C TRP A 46 18.65 5.26 1.16
N TYR A 47 18.42 5.18 2.47
CA TYR A 47 19.44 4.66 3.39
C TYR A 47 19.88 3.24 3.01
N ALA A 48 18.93 2.35 2.72
CA ALA A 48 19.24 0.97 2.32
C ALA A 48 20.08 0.93 1.02
N GLN A 49 19.86 1.86 0.08
CA GLN A 49 20.61 1.92 -1.18
C GLN A 49 21.98 2.59 -1.00
N GLU A 50 22.01 3.81 -0.46
CA GLU A 50 23.18 4.69 -0.39
C GLU A 50 24.21 4.24 0.65
N VAL A 51 23.77 3.58 1.73
CA VAL A 51 24.64 3.16 2.84
C VAL A 51 24.86 1.66 2.84
N GLU A 52 23.79 0.87 2.69
CA GLU A 52 23.84 -0.59 2.82
C GLU A 52 24.00 -1.32 1.47
N GLY A 53 23.93 -0.60 0.34
CA GLY A 53 24.11 -1.16 -1.00
C GLY A 53 23.02 -2.15 -1.43
N ILE A 54 21.83 -2.08 -0.82
CA ILE A 54 20.73 -3.02 -1.08
C ILE A 54 19.96 -2.58 -2.32
N ARG A 55 19.83 -3.46 -3.31
CA ARG A 55 18.98 -3.27 -4.50
C ARG A 55 19.20 -1.92 -5.19
N THR A 56 20.46 -1.59 -5.45
CA THR A 56 20.85 -0.34 -6.15
C THR A 56 20.44 -0.31 -7.62
N ASP A 57 19.88 -1.41 -8.14
CA ASP A 57 19.23 -1.52 -9.45
C ASP A 57 17.85 -0.83 -9.48
N VAL A 58 17.11 -0.82 -8.37
CA VAL A 58 15.77 -0.20 -8.29
C VAL A 58 15.89 1.31 -8.18
N ARG A 59 15.11 2.08 -8.95
CA ARG A 59 15.05 3.55 -8.76
C ARG A 59 13.92 3.92 -7.82
N VAL A 60 14.27 4.45 -6.66
CA VAL A 60 13.32 5.06 -5.72
C VAL A 60 13.03 6.49 -6.18
N CYS A 61 11.79 6.75 -6.57
CA CYS A 61 11.33 8.02 -7.11
C CYS A 61 10.23 8.61 -6.22
N ASN A 62 10.57 9.60 -5.40
CA ASN A 62 9.60 10.29 -4.54
C ASN A 62 8.75 11.25 -5.39
N THR A 63 7.43 11.03 -5.41
CA THR A 63 6.47 11.81 -6.22
C THR A 63 6.31 13.24 -5.74
N SER A 64 6.51 13.51 -4.44
CA SER A 64 6.50 14.89 -3.91
C SER A 64 7.70 15.69 -4.41
N TYR A 65 8.88 15.08 -4.57
CA TYR A 65 10.03 15.75 -5.19
C TYR A 65 9.99 15.76 -6.71
N LEU A 66 9.29 14.82 -7.36
CA LEU A 66 9.12 14.77 -8.82
C LEU A 66 8.36 15.98 -9.39
N GLN A 67 7.76 16.81 -8.54
CA GLN A 67 7.23 18.12 -8.91
C GLN A 67 8.31 19.18 -9.16
N THR A 68 9.54 18.93 -8.73
CA THR A 68 10.67 19.85 -8.88
C THR A 68 11.56 19.45 -10.06
N ASP A 69 12.02 20.45 -10.78
CA ASP A 69 12.85 20.30 -11.98
C ASP A 69 14.19 19.63 -11.71
N TRP A 70 14.88 20.03 -10.65
CA TRP A 70 16.17 19.46 -10.25
C TRP A 70 16.07 17.97 -9.93
N TYR A 71 14.96 17.52 -9.33
CA TYR A 71 14.77 16.11 -9.00
C TYR A 71 14.42 15.31 -10.26
N ALA A 72 13.58 15.85 -11.15
CA ALA A 72 13.34 15.24 -12.46
C ALA A 72 14.64 15.11 -13.27
N ASP A 73 15.52 16.12 -13.25
CA ASP A 73 16.85 16.06 -13.87
C ASP A 73 17.74 14.98 -13.24
N GLN A 74 17.67 14.81 -11.93
CA GLN A 74 18.39 13.74 -11.23
C GLN A 74 17.86 12.35 -11.61
N MET A 75 16.54 12.20 -11.75
CA MET A 75 15.91 10.94 -12.17
C MET A 75 16.27 10.54 -13.60
N LYS A 76 16.58 11.52 -14.46
CA LYS A 76 17.07 11.30 -15.83
C LYS A 76 18.55 10.95 -15.92
N LYS A 77 19.26 10.84 -14.80
CA LYS A 77 20.66 10.39 -14.73
C LYS A 77 20.73 8.98 -14.18
N GLN A 78 21.71 8.21 -14.67
CA GLN A 78 22.04 6.92 -14.08
C GLN A 78 22.45 7.11 -12.61
N ALA A 79 22.00 6.20 -11.75
CA ALA A 79 22.39 6.15 -10.35
C ALA A 79 22.70 4.69 -10.01
N TYR A 80 23.96 4.41 -9.67
CA TYR A 80 24.44 3.06 -9.44
C TYR A 80 24.13 2.12 -10.64
N GLU A 81 23.51 0.98 -10.36
CA GLU A 81 23.06 -0.01 -11.34
C GLU A 81 21.71 0.36 -11.98
N SER A 82 21.04 1.39 -11.46
CA SER A 82 19.74 1.82 -11.95
C SER A 82 19.85 2.73 -13.17
N GLU A 83 19.27 2.29 -14.28
CA GLU A 83 19.17 3.07 -15.51
C GLU A 83 18.44 4.41 -15.29
N PRO A 84 18.70 5.44 -16.12
CA PRO A 84 17.88 6.65 -16.16
C PRO A 84 16.37 6.35 -16.25
N LEU A 85 15.54 7.17 -15.60
CA LEU A 85 14.10 7.07 -15.81
C LEU A 85 13.73 7.47 -17.24
N PRO A 86 12.72 6.81 -17.87
CA PRO A 86 12.35 7.06 -19.26
C PRO A 86 11.52 8.35 -19.42
N ILE A 87 11.93 9.45 -18.80
CA ILE A 87 11.25 10.75 -18.95
C ILE A 87 11.67 11.34 -20.31
N SER A 88 10.74 11.43 -21.25
CA SER A 88 11.03 11.95 -22.60
C SER A 88 11.04 13.47 -22.68
N TRP A 89 10.39 14.14 -21.73
CA TRP A 89 10.36 15.60 -21.66
C TRP A 89 11.76 16.15 -21.33
N THR A 90 12.08 17.31 -21.88
CA THR A 90 13.30 18.10 -21.67
C THR A 90 13.15 19.03 -20.46
N HIS A 91 14.27 19.57 -19.94
CA HIS A 91 14.27 20.43 -18.76
C HIS A 91 13.28 21.60 -18.88
N ASP A 92 13.30 22.32 -20.01
CA ASP A 92 12.41 23.46 -20.26
C ASP A 92 10.92 23.08 -20.27
N GLU A 93 10.60 21.79 -20.45
CA GLU A 93 9.21 21.34 -20.50
C GLU A 93 8.61 21.07 -19.10
N TYR A 94 9.46 20.91 -18.08
CA TYR A 94 9.05 20.69 -16.69
C TYR A 94 9.72 21.63 -15.67
N VAL A 95 10.46 22.65 -16.13
CA VAL A 95 11.04 23.68 -15.25
C VAL A 95 9.97 24.32 -14.38
N GLN A 96 10.34 24.79 -13.19
CA GLN A 96 9.40 25.44 -12.28
C GLN A 96 8.62 26.58 -12.98
N GLY A 97 7.30 26.63 -12.81
CA GLY A 97 6.42 27.60 -13.49
C GLY A 97 5.89 27.12 -14.84
N THR A 98 6.34 25.97 -15.32
CA THR A 98 5.92 25.37 -16.59
C THR A 98 5.23 24.03 -16.33
N ARG A 99 3.96 23.91 -16.75
CA ARG A 99 3.14 22.70 -16.60
C ARG A 99 3.12 22.16 -15.17
N ASP A 100 3.10 23.06 -14.19
CA ASP A 100 3.00 22.71 -12.76
C ASP A 100 1.68 21.96 -12.49
N PHE A 101 0.62 22.35 -13.21
CA PHE A 101 -0.68 21.68 -13.21
C PHE A 101 -1.26 21.66 -14.62
N ALA A 102 -1.90 20.56 -15.02
CA ALA A 102 -2.79 20.49 -16.16
C ALA A 102 -4.23 20.25 -15.67
N TYR A 103 -5.10 21.23 -15.81
CA TYR A 103 -6.49 21.14 -15.36
C TYR A 103 -7.28 20.11 -16.17
N ILE A 104 -8.18 19.37 -15.52
CA ILE A 104 -9.12 18.50 -16.23
C ILE A 104 -10.30 19.36 -16.66
N PHE A 105 -10.37 19.66 -17.97
CA PHE A 105 -11.45 20.47 -18.53
C PHE A 105 -12.03 19.76 -19.75
N PRO A 106 -13.05 18.91 -19.57
CA PRO A 106 -13.61 18.11 -20.66
C PRO A 106 -14.28 19.01 -21.70
N MET A 107 -13.66 19.11 -22.88
CA MET A 107 -14.21 19.72 -24.09
C MET A 107 -14.89 18.68 -24.98
N THR A 108 -14.72 17.40 -24.65
CA THR A 108 -15.31 16.26 -25.36
C THR A 108 -15.59 15.12 -24.40
N ASP A 109 -16.66 14.37 -24.68
CA ASP A 109 -16.99 13.12 -23.98
C ASP A 109 -16.21 11.92 -24.54
N LYS A 110 -15.43 12.13 -25.61
CA LYS A 110 -14.67 11.05 -26.24
C LYS A 110 -13.37 10.78 -25.46
N PRO A 111 -12.99 9.51 -25.30
CA PRO A 111 -11.66 9.17 -24.82
C PRO A 111 -10.57 9.72 -25.74
N ILE A 112 -9.44 10.09 -25.17
CA ILE A 112 -8.26 10.59 -25.90
C ILE A 112 -7.08 9.65 -25.64
N ASP A 113 -6.30 9.37 -26.68
CA ASP A 113 -5.04 8.62 -26.55
C ASP A 113 -4.07 9.32 -25.57
N LEU A 114 -3.43 8.56 -24.69
CA LEU A 114 -2.56 9.09 -23.63
C LEU A 114 -1.42 9.93 -24.21
N ASN A 115 -0.75 9.43 -25.25
CA ASN A 115 0.33 10.18 -25.90
C ASN A 115 -0.19 11.50 -26.47
N THR A 116 -1.34 11.47 -27.12
CA THR A 116 -2.00 12.67 -27.67
C THR A 116 -2.33 13.70 -26.57
N ALA A 117 -2.83 13.25 -25.41
CA ALA A 117 -3.09 14.14 -24.28
C ALA A 117 -1.81 14.74 -23.69
N LEU A 118 -0.75 13.95 -23.55
CA LEU A 118 0.55 14.43 -23.08
C LEU A 118 1.16 15.45 -24.06
N GLU A 119 1.11 15.19 -25.37
CA GLU A 119 1.58 16.11 -26.41
C GLU A 119 0.76 17.40 -26.46
N PHE A 120 -0.55 17.31 -26.22
CA PHE A 120 -1.43 18.48 -26.10
C PHE A 120 -1.01 19.39 -24.93
N VAL A 121 -0.76 18.81 -23.76
CA VAL A 121 -0.25 19.53 -22.58
C VAL A 121 1.18 20.04 -22.84
N ARG A 122 2.02 19.27 -23.54
CA ARG A 122 3.40 19.62 -23.86
C ARG A 122 3.52 20.78 -24.85
N SER A 123 2.56 21.00 -25.74
CA SER A 123 2.67 22.08 -26.75
C SER A 123 2.61 23.49 -26.15
N ASP A 124 3.48 24.41 -26.56
CA ASP A 124 3.40 25.85 -26.22
C ASP A 124 2.48 26.67 -27.13
N ASP A 125 1.90 26.07 -28.18
CA ASP A 125 0.96 26.75 -29.07
C ASP A 125 -0.23 27.34 -28.27
N PRO A 126 -0.45 28.67 -28.30
CA PRO A 126 -1.51 29.31 -27.53
C PRO A 126 -2.92 28.76 -27.81
N LYS A 127 -3.16 28.15 -28.97
CA LYS A 127 -4.47 27.56 -29.28
C LYS A 127 -4.81 26.37 -28.37
N TYR A 128 -3.81 25.65 -27.88
CA TYR A 128 -3.99 24.51 -26.96
C TYR A 128 -3.97 24.93 -25.48
N LYS A 129 -3.81 26.23 -25.18
CA LYS A 129 -3.87 26.78 -23.82
C LYS A 129 -5.15 27.57 -23.55
N LYS A 130 -6.02 27.73 -24.55
CA LYS A 130 -7.26 28.49 -24.44
C LYS A 130 -8.41 27.60 -23.97
N ILE A 131 -9.02 28.00 -22.86
CA ILE A 131 -10.22 27.39 -22.29
C ILE A 131 -11.37 28.41 -22.38
N PRO A 132 -12.55 28.08 -22.94
CA PRO A 132 -13.69 28.99 -22.96
C PRO A 132 -14.07 29.45 -21.54
N GLY A 133 -14.22 30.76 -21.36
CA GLY A 133 -14.54 31.36 -20.07
C GLY A 133 -13.33 31.75 -19.21
N PHE A 134 -12.11 31.39 -19.61
CA PHE A 134 -10.87 31.78 -18.93
C PHE A 134 -10.04 32.71 -19.83
N SER A 135 -9.61 33.85 -19.27
CA SER A 135 -8.82 34.85 -20.01
C SER A 135 -7.33 34.51 -20.04
N GLN A 136 -6.83 33.82 -19.02
CA GLN A 136 -5.43 33.40 -18.93
C GLN A 136 -5.23 32.06 -19.65
N PRO A 137 -4.10 31.89 -20.37
CA PRO A 137 -3.73 30.60 -20.92
C PRO A 137 -3.42 29.62 -19.79
N LEU A 138 -3.98 28.41 -19.87
CA LEU A 138 -3.77 27.36 -18.89
C LEU A 138 -3.44 26.04 -19.59
N ASP A 139 -2.60 25.24 -18.95
CA ASP A 139 -2.41 23.84 -19.30
C ASP A 139 -3.65 23.04 -18.90
N TYR A 140 -4.20 22.23 -19.81
CA TYR A 140 -5.37 21.41 -19.53
C TYR A 140 -5.42 20.13 -20.36
N ILE A 141 -6.22 19.19 -19.90
CA ILE A 141 -6.55 17.95 -20.60
C ILE A 141 -8.02 18.04 -21.06
N PRO A 142 -8.31 17.93 -22.37
CA PRO A 142 -9.63 18.16 -22.92
C PRO A 142 -10.63 17.01 -22.76
N SER A 143 -10.26 15.93 -22.05
CA SER A 143 -11.10 14.76 -21.79
C SER A 143 -10.84 14.19 -20.39
N GLU A 144 -11.88 13.65 -19.76
CA GLU A 144 -11.75 12.92 -18.49
C GLU A 144 -11.29 11.47 -18.67
N THR A 145 -11.24 10.95 -19.90
CA THR A 145 -10.87 9.56 -20.16
C THR A 145 -9.67 9.50 -21.09
N LEU A 146 -8.56 8.97 -20.57
CA LEU A 146 -7.38 8.69 -21.38
C LEU A 146 -7.27 7.20 -21.68
N ILE A 147 -6.82 6.86 -22.88
CA ILE A 147 -6.59 5.48 -23.33
C ILE A 147 -5.11 5.31 -23.63
N TYR A 148 -4.48 4.34 -22.99
CA TYR A 148 -3.13 3.89 -23.31
C TYR A 148 -3.19 2.55 -24.05
N PRO A 149 -2.96 2.51 -25.37
CA PRO A 149 -2.92 1.26 -26.12
C PRO A 149 -1.79 0.36 -25.63
N ILE A 150 -2.06 -0.92 -25.43
CA ILE A 150 -1.05 -1.91 -25.03
C ILE A 150 -0.54 -2.61 -26.28
N ASP A 151 0.71 -2.32 -26.65
CA ASP A 151 1.38 -3.03 -27.73
C ASP A 151 1.82 -4.43 -27.26
N SER A 152 1.12 -5.45 -27.75
CA SER A 152 1.41 -6.86 -27.47
C SER A 152 2.83 -7.30 -27.85
N VAL A 153 3.46 -6.69 -28.87
CA VAL A 153 4.83 -6.99 -29.29
C VAL A 153 5.82 -6.38 -28.31
N ALA A 154 5.66 -5.09 -27.99
CA ALA A 154 6.49 -4.42 -26.99
C ALA A 154 6.40 -5.14 -25.63
N LEU A 155 5.19 -5.55 -25.24
CA LEU A 155 4.95 -6.29 -24.02
C LEU A 155 5.66 -7.65 -24.01
N ALA A 156 5.66 -8.38 -25.14
CA ALA A 156 6.39 -9.65 -25.26
C ALA A 156 7.91 -9.48 -25.27
N GLN A 157 8.42 -8.39 -25.84
CA GLN A 157 9.85 -8.08 -25.90
C GLN A 157 10.39 -7.51 -24.58
N GLY A 158 9.58 -6.73 -23.87
CA GLY A 158 9.93 -6.05 -22.62
C GLY A 158 10.17 -6.99 -21.44
N GLY A 159 10.04 -8.31 -21.62
CA GLY A 159 10.35 -9.31 -20.60
C GLY A 159 9.33 -9.40 -19.46
N LEU A 160 8.48 -8.39 -19.29
CA LEU A 160 7.40 -8.35 -18.29
C LEU A 160 6.50 -9.59 -18.40
N LEU A 161 6.19 -10.10 -19.60
CA LEU A 161 5.40 -11.34 -19.77
C LEU A 161 6.07 -12.60 -19.20
N LYS A 162 7.40 -12.68 -19.17
CA LYS A 162 8.09 -13.87 -18.64
C LYS A 162 7.88 -14.03 -17.14
N ASN A 163 7.62 -12.92 -16.45
CA ASN A 163 7.48 -12.87 -15.00
C ASN A 163 6.02 -12.57 -14.60
N MET A 164 5.05 -12.65 -15.52
CA MET A 164 3.65 -12.36 -15.22
C MET A 164 2.79 -13.57 -15.54
N ASP A 165 2.04 -14.04 -14.53
CA ASP A 165 0.92 -14.98 -14.72
C ASP A 165 -0.28 -14.23 -15.34
N VAL A 166 -0.09 -13.70 -16.55
CA VAL A 166 -1.08 -12.97 -17.34
C VAL A 166 -1.44 -13.83 -18.56
N PRO A 167 -2.58 -14.57 -18.52
CA PRO A 167 -2.97 -15.42 -19.64
C PRO A 167 -3.28 -14.64 -20.92
N VAL A 168 -3.81 -13.40 -20.80
CA VAL A 168 -4.11 -12.50 -21.92
C VAL A 168 -4.02 -11.04 -21.43
N PRO A 169 -3.12 -10.20 -21.97
CA PRO A 169 -3.07 -8.78 -21.65
C PRO A 169 -4.31 -8.04 -22.17
N ALA A 170 -4.68 -6.95 -21.53
CA ALA A 170 -5.67 -6.04 -22.07
C ALA A 170 -5.16 -5.41 -23.38
N LYS A 171 -6.07 -5.02 -24.28
CA LYS A 171 -5.71 -4.29 -25.51
C LYS A 171 -5.31 -2.84 -25.21
N GLU A 172 -5.84 -2.29 -24.13
CA GLU A 172 -5.63 -0.92 -23.72
C GLU A 172 -5.82 -0.78 -22.20
N MET A 173 -5.24 0.27 -21.62
CA MET A 173 -5.58 0.77 -20.29
C MET A 173 -6.43 2.02 -20.41
N THR A 174 -7.56 2.03 -19.73
CA THR A 174 -8.36 3.23 -19.50
C THR A 174 -7.93 3.90 -18.20
N ILE A 175 -7.53 5.16 -18.28
CA ILE A 175 -7.22 6.04 -17.15
C ILE A 175 -8.37 7.03 -17.01
N ASN A 176 -9.21 6.82 -16.01
CA ASN A 176 -10.42 7.61 -15.78
C ASN A 176 -10.15 8.74 -14.76
N LEU A 177 -9.98 9.95 -15.26
CA LEU A 177 -9.66 11.16 -14.51
C LEU A 177 -10.88 11.82 -13.85
N LYS A 178 -12.07 11.23 -14.00
CA LYS A 178 -13.29 11.77 -13.38
C LYS A 178 -13.11 11.98 -11.88
N GLY A 179 -13.49 13.16 -11.42
CA GLY A 179 -13.35 13.59 -10.02
C GLY A 179 -11.96 14.10 -9.64
N LYS A 180 -11.03 14.26 -10.59
CA LYS A 180 -9.80 15.05 -10.40
C LYS A 180 -9.97 16.42 -11.05
N ASP A 181 -9.55 17.47 -10.36
CA ASP A 181 -9.59 18.85 -10.89
C ASP A 181 -8.39 19.17 -11.78
N ALA A 182 -7.24 18.56 -11.50
CA ALA A 182 -6.01 18.72 -12.27
C ALA A 182 -5.08 17.50 -12.10
N LEU A 183 -4.12 17.37 -13.02
CA LEU A 183 -2.91 16.58 -12.83
C LEU A 183 -1.76 17.49 -12.46
N GLY A 184 -1.05 17.18 -11.38
CA GLY A 184 0.21 17.85 -11.06
C GLY A 184 1.35 17.41 -11.99
N LYS A 185 2.43 18.18 -12.03
CA LYS A 185 3.65 17.86 -12.81
C LYS A 185 4.17 16.44 -12.58
N GLN A 186 4.22 15.99 -11.34
CA GLN A 186 4.62 14.62 -10.99
C GLN A 186 3.71 13.57 -11.64
N GLU A 187 2.41 13.84 -11.71
CA GLU A 187 1.44 12.93 -12.30
C GLU A 187 1.60 12.87 -13.83
N LEU A 188 1.83 14.04 -14.46
CA LEU A 188 2.17 14.14 -15.88
C LEU A 188 3.47 13.37 -16.20
N LEU A 189 4.49 13.48 -15.35
CA LEU A 189 5.75 12.76 -15.53
C LEU A 189 5.61 11.25 -15.31
N VAL A 190 4.77 10.79 -14.37
CA VAL A 190 4.45 9.36 -14.24
C VAL A 190 3.76 8.83 -15.49
N LEU A 191 2.77 9.55 -16.02
CA LEU A 191 2.08 9.18 -17.26
C LEU A 191 3.02 9.24 -18.47
N ASN A 192 3.93 10.21 -18.52
CA ASN A 192 4.99 10.28 -19.52
C ASN A 192 5.88 9.04 -19.47
N MET A 193 6.35 8.65 -18.27
CA MET A 193 7.13 7.43 -18.09
C MET A 193 6.36 6.18 -18.51
N LEU A 194 5.06 6.08 -18.18
CA LEU A 194 4.24 4.96 -18.63
C LEU A 194 4.19 4.89 -20.17
N GLN A 195 4.01 6.03 -20.83
CA GLN A 195 3.93 6.14 -22.28
C GLN A 195 5.23 5.78 -23.00
N THR A 196 6.38 6.11 -22.43
CA THR A 196 7.71 5.99 -23.07
C THR A 196 8.45 4.71 -22.71
N ASN A 197 8.03 4.03 -21.64
CA ASN A 197 8.73 2.87 -21.09
C ASN A 197 8.61 1.61 -21.96
N ASP A 198 7.59 1.50 -22.84
CA ASP A 198 7.32 0.32 -23.68
C ASP A 198 7.36 -1.01 -22.93
N TRP A 199 6.95 -1.04 -21.65
CA TRP A 199 7.04 -2.23 -20.80
C TRP A 199 8.47 -2.80 -20.64
N LYS A 200 9.52 -1.99 -20.83
CA LYS A 200 10.92 -2.43 -20.64
C LYS A 200 11.33 -2.42 -19.17
N ARG A 201 10.74 -1.51 -18.39
CA ARG A 201 11.05 -1.32 -16.97
C ARG A 201 9.81 -1.55 -16.11
N PRO A 202 9.84 -2.44 -15.12
CA PRO A 202 8.73 -2.60 -14.18
C PRO A 202 8.49 -1.31 -13.38
N MET A 203 7.24 -0.86 -13.29
CA MET A 203 6.84 0.34 -12.54
C MET A 203 5.99 -0.07 -11.33
N TYR A 204 6.32 0.46 -10.17
CA TYR A 204 5.69 0.12 -8.89
C TYR A 204 5.31 1.36 -8.10
N TYR A 205 4.30 1.21 -7.25
CA TYR A 205 4.01 2.12 -6.15
C TYR A 205 4.24 1.40 -4.82
N ALA A 206 4.88 2.07 -3.86
CA ALA A 206 4.90 1.60 -2.48
C ALA A 206 3.47 1.55 -1.92
N ILE A 207 3.16 0.56 -1.09
CA ILE A 207 1.80 0.39 -0.55
C ILE A 207 1.31 1.57 0.32
N THR A 208 2.24 2.41 0.78
CA THR A 208 2.02 3.61 1.59
C THR A 208 1.63 4.83 0.77
N VAL A 209 1.81 4.80 -0.55
CA VAL A 209 1.42 5.91 -1.40
C VAL A 209 -0.10 6.00 -1.45
N SER A 210 -0.63 7.20 -1.22
CA SER A 210 -2.06 7.46 -1.16
C SER A 210 -2.72 7.35 -2.55
N PRO A 211 -4.00 6.91 -2.63
CA PRO A 211 -4.68 6.72 -3.90
C PRO A 211 -4.78 7.94 -4.83
N ASP A 212 -4.75 9.15 -4.27
CA ASP A 212 -4.77 10.40 -5.04
C ASP A 212 -3.52 10.60 -5.91
N GLN A 213 -2.40 9.93 -5.58
CA GLN A 213 -1.12 10.00 -6.30
C GLN A 213 -0.94 8.90 -7.36
N PHE A 214 -1.87 7.95 -7.46
CA PHE A 214 -1.77 6.84 -8.41
C PHE A 214 -2.09 7.22 -9.85
N VAL A 215 -2.48 8.47 -10.10
CA VAL A 215 -2.91 8.97 -11.41
C VAL A 215 -3.99 8.08 -12.05
N LYS A 216 -4.83 7.44 -11.21
CA LYS A 216 -5.90 6.52 -11.60
C LYS A 216 -5.41 5.22 -12.26
N LEU A 217 -4.19 4.78 -11.93
CA LEU A 217 -3.62 3.50 -12.36
C LEU A 217 -3.94 2.33 -11.40
N ASP A 218 -4.59 2.59 -10.27
CA ASP A 218 -4.94 1.57 -9.27
C ASP A 218 -5.77 0.38 -9.80
N PRO A 219 -6.63 0.51 -10.84
CA PRO A 219 -7.28 -0.65 -11.43
C PRO A 219 -6.31 -1.69 -12.00
N TYR A 220 -5.06 -1.30 -12.27
CA TYR A 220 -4.01 -2.10 -12.91
C TYR A 220 -2.89 -2.50 -11.94
N PHE A 221 -3.14 -2.40 -10.63
CA PHE A 221 -2.14 -2.72 -9.60
C PHE A 221 -2.18 -4.20 -9.21
N GLN A 222 -1.02 -4.84 -9.23
CA GLN A 222 -0.82 -6.19 -8.69
C GLN A 222 0.17 -6.15 -7.53
N GLN A 223 -0.27 -6.51 -6.33
CA GLN A 223 0.56 -6.53 -5.13
C GLN A 223 1.55 -7.70 -5.17
N THR A 224 2.82 -7.42 -4.85
CA THR A 224 3.93 -8.41 -4.85
C THR A 224 4.67 -8.45 -3.51
N GLY A 225 4.09 -7.85 -2.47
CA GLY A 225 4.73 -7.64 -1.17
C GLY A 225 4.33 -6.27 -0.62
N MET A 226 5.33 -5.44 -0.36
CA MET A 226 5.19 -4.05 0.08
C MET A 226 5.07 -3.06 -1.10
N ALA A 227 4.92 -3.56 -2.33
CA ALA A 227 4.74 -2.75 -3.53
C ALA A 227 3.63 -3.27 -4.43
N TYR A 228 2.98 -2.35 -5.14
CA TYR A 228 2.00 -2.59 -6.20
C TYR A 228 2.68 -2.41 -7.56
N GLN A 229 2.76 -3.49 -8.35
CA GLN A 229 3.23 -3.45 -9.73
C GLN A 229 2.13 -2.93 -10.65
N ILE A 230 2.44 -2.01 -11.57
CA ILE A 230 1.55 -1.69 -12.69
C ILE A 230 1.65 -2.82 -13.73
N VAL A 231 0.52 -3.46 -14.04
CA VAL A 231 0.44 -4.60 -14.99
C VAL A 231 -0.54 -4.32 -16.13
N PRO A 232 -0.34 -4.90 -17.33
CA PRO A 232 -1.18 -4.66 -18.52
C PRO A 232 -2.53 -5.38 -18.47
N MET A 233 -3.19 -5.39 -17.33
CA MET A 233 -4.52 -5.96 -17.13
C MET A 233 -5.21 -5.32 -15.93
N GLN A 234 -6.54 -5.27 -15.95
CA GLN A 234 -7.30 -4.90 -14.76
C GLN A 234 -7.24 -6.01 -13.72
N THR A 235 -6.95 -5.63 -12.49
CA THR A 235 -6.74 -6.52 -11.36
C THR A 235 -7.63 -6.16 -10.17
N GLN A 236 -8.04 -4.90 -10.04
CA GLN A 236 -8.85 -4.42 -8.92
C GLN A 236 -10.15 -5.23 -8.78
N ASN A 237 -10.50 -5.57 -7.53
CA ASN A 237 -11.64 -6.43 -7.18
C ASN A 237 -11.61 -7.83 -7.82
N THR A 238 -10.44 -8.29 -8.27
CA THR A 238 -10.24 -9.65 -8.75
C THR A 238 -9.17 -10.36 -7.94
N VAL A 239 -9.11 -11.68 -8.09
CA VAL A 239 -8.08 -12.53 -7.47
C VAL A 239 -6.68 -12.22 -7.99
N LYS A 240 -6.57 -11.53 -9.14
CA LYS A 240 -5.30 -11.10 -9.75
C LYS A 240 -4.71 -9.84 -9.12
N ALA A 241 -5.42 -9.19 -8.18
CA ALA A 241 -4.91 -8.06 -7.41
C ALA A 241 -3.64 -8.39 -6.62
N ILE A 242 -3.38 -9.67 -6.36
CA ILE A 242 -2.19 -10.16 -5.67
C ILE A 242 -1.49 -11.17 -6.58
N ASN A 243 -0.18 -11.01 -6.78
CA ASN A 243 0.66 -12.05 -7.37
C ASN A 243 1.10 -13.00 -6.26
N SER A 244 0.33 -14.06 -6.02
CA SER A 244 0.56 -14.95 -4.87
C SER A 244 1.90 -15.68 -4.94
N GLU A 245 2.40 -15.99 -6.13
CA GLU A 245 3.69 -16.67 -6.32
C GLU A 245 4.86 -15.75 -5.95
N LYS A 246 4.93 -14.56 -6.55
CA LYS A 246 5.99 -13.58 -6.24
C LYS A 246 5.91 -13.11 -4.80
N MET A 247 4.70 -12.79 -4.34
CA MET A 247 4.50 -12.31 -2.97
C MET A 247 4.89 -13.38 -1.95
N PHE A 248 4.61 -14.66 -2.23
CA PHE A 248 5.09 -15.76 -1.39
C PHE A 248 6.62 -15.84 -1.38
N ASP A 249 7.29 -15.83 -2.53
CA ASP A 249 8.76 -15.85 -2.57
C ASP A 249 9.38 -14.65 -1.83
N ASN A 250 8.87 -13.45 -2.08
CA ASN A 250 9.36 -12.24 -1.42
C ASN A 250 9.17 -12.31 0.10
N VAL A 251 7.97 -12.65 0.58
CA VAL A 251 7.66 -12.70 2.02
C VAL A 251 8.41 -13.82 2.74
N MET A 252 8.49 -15.01 2.12
CA MET A 252 9.02 -16.19 2.78
C MET A 252 10.54 -16.29 2.70
N ASN A 253 11.15 -15.79 1.61
CA ASN A 253 12.57 -16.03 1.31
C ASN A 253 13.42 -14.76 1.30
N LYS A 254 12.86 -13.58 0.96
CA LYS A 254 13.65 -12.34 0.80
C LYS A 254 13.48 -11.36 1.96
N PHE A 255 12.27 -11.28 2.51
CA PHE A 255 11.94 -10.29 3.52
C PHE A 255 12.68 -10.52 4.83
N LYS A 256 13.05 -9.41 5.46
CA LYS A 256 13.67 -9.37 6.79
C LYS A 256 12.73 -8.69 7.79
N TRP A 257 12.83 -9.10 9.05
CA TRP A 257 11.83 -8.78 10.07
C TRP A 257 12.38 -7.95 11.23
N GLY A 258 13.58 -7.38 11.10
CA GLY A 258 14.04 -6.32 12.00
C GLY A 258 14.30 -6.72 13.45
N GLY A 259 14.25 -8.02 13.78
CA GLY A 259 14.31 -8.54 15.14
C GLY A 259 13.02 -8.37 15.94
N VAL A 260 11.87 -8.14 15.28
CA VAL A 260 10.55 -8.00 15.93
C VAL A 260 10.18 -9.23 16.78
N ASP A 261 10.76 -10.38 16.49
CA ASP A 261 10.59 -11.65 17.20
C ASP A 261 11.40 -11.76 18.51
N LYS A 262 12.34 -10.84 18.77
CA LYS A 262 13.21 -10.92 19.95
C LYS A 262 12.44 -10.57 21.23
N PRO A 263 12.44 -11.44 22.26
CA PRO A 263 11.78 -11.14 23.52
C PRO A 263 12.29 -9.84 24.16
N GLY A 264 11.36 -9.02 24.66
CA GLY A 264 11.69 -7.75 25.31
C GLY A 264 12.12 -6.62 24.38
N ILE A 265 12.00 -6.78 23.05
CA ILE A 265 12.23 -5.68 22.12
C ILE A 265 11.19 -4.57 22.34
N TYR A 266 11.66 -3.34 22.49
CA TYR A 266 10.76 -2.20 22.50
C TYR A 266 10.42 -1.79 21.06
N LEU A 267 9.12 -1.75 20.78
CA LEU A 267 8.55 -1.24 19.53
C LEU A 267 7.75 0.01 19.87
N ASP A 268 8.19 1.17 19.36
CA ASP A 268 7.39 2.39 19.49
C ASP A 268 6.09 2.29 18.70
N GLU A 269 5.21 3.26 18.90
CA GLU A 269 3.89 3.30 18.27
C GLU A 269 3.95 3.21 16.73
N ASN A 270 4.93 3.84 16.09
CA ASN A 270 5.05 3.82 14.62
C ASN A 270 5.50 2.44 14.14
N VAL A 271 6.50 1.85 14.80
CA VAL A 271 6.96 0.50 14.48
C VAL A 271 5.86 -0.53 14.73
N MET A 272 5.10 -0.38 15.81
CA MET A 272 3.94 -1.21 16.12
C MET A 272 2.88 -1.13 15.01
N ARG A 273 2.55 0.09 14.53
CA ARG A 273 1.63 0.28 13.40
C ARG A 273 2.14 -0.41 12.13
N MET A 274 3.44 -0.28 11.82
CA MET A 274 4.03 -0.97 10.67
C MET A 274 3.91 -2.50 10.79
N CYS A 275 4.19 -3.07 11.96
CA CYS A 275 4.02 -4.51 12.20
C CYS A 275 2.58 -4.97 11.95
N LYS A 276 1.60 -4.19 12.45
CA LYS A 276 0.17 -4.46 12.22
C LYS A 276 -0.20 -4.37 10.73
N SER A 277 0.37 -3.41 10.00
CA SER A 277 0.22 -3.32 8.54
C SER A 277 0.76 -4.59 7.86
N TYR A 278 1.97 -5.06 8.18
CA TYR A 278 2.48 -6.33 7.62
C TYR A 278 1.54 -7.51 7.89
N ARG A 279 1.05 -7.65 9.13
CA ARG A 279 0.10 -8.71 9.49
C ARG A 279 -1.15 -8.69 8.61
N MET A 280 -1.73 -7.51 8.40
CA MET A 280 -2.98 -7.36 7.66
C MET A 280 -2.78 -7.34 6.14
N VAL A 281 -1.95 -6.42 5.64
CA VAL A 281 -1.83 -6.12 4.19
C VAL A 281 -0.81 -6.98 3.47
N VAL A 282 0.04 -7.72 4.18
CA VAL A 282 0.98 -8.67 3.59
C VAL A 282 0.54 -10.10 3.89
N PHE A 283 0.63 -10.53 5.15
CA PHE A 283 0.35 -11.91 5.54
C PHE A 283 -1.12 -12.31 5.34
N GLY A 284 -2.07 -11.52 5.88
CA GLY A 284 -3.51 -11.82 5.77
C GLY A 284 -3.99 -11.87 4.32
N LYS A 285 -3.59 -10.88 3.51
CA LYS A 285 -3.86 -10.87 2.06
C LYS A 285 -3.26 -12.07 1.34
N LEU A 286 -1.98 -12.38 1.55
CA LEU A 286 -1.33 -13.51 0.88
C LEU A 286 -1.97 -14.86 1.26
N ALA A 287 -2.24 -15.08 2.56
CA ALA A 287 -2.84 -16.31 3.03
C ALA A 287 -4.24 -16.53 2.45
N THR A 288 -5.09 -15.48 2.45
CA THR A 288 -6.45 -15.58 1.87
C THR A 288 -6.42 -15.82 0.36
N THR A 289 -5.51 -15.19 -0.38
CA THR A 289 -5.31 -15.47 -1.81
C THR A 289 -4.87 -16.92 -2.05
N LEU A 290 -3.91 -17.43 -1.27
CA LEU A 290 -3.45 -18.82 -1.40
C LEU A 290 -4.55 -19.84 -1.07
N ILE A 291 -5.39 -19.57 -0.06
CA ILE A 291 -6.57 -20.39 0.25
C ILE A 291 -7.54 -20.40 -0.93
N TYR A 292 -7.84 -19.23 -1.49
CA TYR A 292 -8.73 -19.12 -2.66
C TYR A 292 -8.19 -19.92 -3.86
N GLU A 293 -6.89 -19.88 -4.09
CA GLU A 293 -6.19 -20.66 -5.12
C GLU A 293 -6.03 -22.15 -4.77
N LYS A 294 -6.57 -22.60 -3.62
CA LYS A 294 -6.46 -23.97 -3.09
C LYS A 294 -5.02 -24.41 -2.79
N LYS A 295 -4.10 -23.47 -2.60
CA LYS A 295 -2.70 -23.69 -2.20
C LYS A 295 -2.59 -23.70 -0.66
N ASN A 296 -3.36 -24.57 -0.03
CA ASN A 296 -3.57 -24.59 1.42
C ASN A 296 -2.27 -24.77 2.22
N ASP A 297 -1.36 -25.64 1.77
CA ASP A 297 -0.08 -25.87 2.46
C ASP A 297 0.78 -24.62 2.50
N LYS A 298 0.79 -23.82 1.41
CA LYS A 298 1.51 -22.54 1.36
C LYS A 298 0.82 -21.49 2.22
N ALA A 299 -0.52 -21.46 2.23
CA ALA A 299 -1.27 -20.55 3.10
C ALA A 299 -0.95 -20.80 4.58
N LEU A 300 -0.87 -22.06 5.00
CA LEU A 300 -0.50 -22.41 6.37
C LEU A 300 0.92 -21.93 6.71
N GLN A 301 1.89 -22.13 5.82
CA GLN A 301 3.26 -21.63 6.01
C GLN A 301 3.31 -20.10 6.18
N VAL A 302 2.50 -19.37 5.41
CA VAL A 302 2.42 -17.90 5.51
C VAL A 302 1.84 -17.46 6.85
N LEU A 303 0.77 -18.12 7.32
CA LEU A 303 0.17 -17.81 8.63
C LEU A 303 1.14 -18.13 9.77
N ASP A 304 1.81 -19.28 9.73
CA ASP A 304 2.78 -19.69 10.75
C ASP A 304 3.97 -18.72 10.76
N LYS A 305 4.48 -18.32 9.59
CA LYS A 305 5.54 -17.32 9.47
C LYS A 305 5.14 -15.97 10.05
N CYS A 306 3.88 -15.54 9.84
CA CYS A 306 3.36 -14.32 10.44
C CYS A 306 3.45 -14.36 11.98
N MET A 307 3.06 -15.48 12.57
CA MET A 307 3.05 -15.64 14.04
C MET A 307 4.46 -15.79 14.62
N GLU A 308 5.40 -16.35 13.84
CA GLU A 308 6.82 -16.43 14.19
C GLU A 308 7.47 -15.05 14.21
N VAL A 309 7.32 -14.26 13.14
CA VAL A 309 8.08 -13.01 12.95
C VAL A 309 7.40 -11.79 13.56
N LEU A 310 6.09 -11.85 13.81
CA LEU A 310 5.30 -10.82 14.51
C LEU A 310 4.57 -11.44 15.72
N PRO A 311 5.31 -11.99 16.71
CA PRO A 311 4.72 -12.78 17.77
C PRO A 311 3.79 -11.94 18.65
N PRO A 312 2.66 -12.50 19.14
CA PRO A 312 1.69 -11.77 19.97
C PRO A 312 2.27 -11.11 21.22
N GLU A 313 3.35 -11.66 21.77
CA GLU A 313 4.02 -11.10 22.95
C GLU A 313 4.68 -9.73 22.67
N ASN A 314 5.23 -9.57 21.47
CA ASN A 314 5.87 -8.31 21.05
C ASN A 314 4.92 -7.42 20.25
N VAL A 315 4.06 -8.02 19.43
CA VAL A 315 3.08 -7.34 18.59
C VAL A 315 1.69 -7.87 18.96
N PRO A 316 1.03 -7.30 19.98
CA PRO A 316 -0.28 -7.77 20.45
C PRO A 316 -1.29 -7.95 19.32
N LEU A 317 -2.12 -8.98 19.46
CA LEU A 317 -3.18 -9.27 18.51
C LEU A 317 -4.36 -8.31 18.74
N ASP A 318 -4.80 -7.68 17.66
CA ASP A 318 -5.95 -6.78 17.58
C ASP A 318 -6.68 -7.04 16.24
N TYR A 319 -7.48 -6.07 15.79
CA TYR A 319 -8.19 -6.16 14.51
C TYR A 319 -7.30 -6.58 13.32
N SER A 320 -5.99 -6.24 13.33
CA SER A 320 -5.04 -6.62 12.28
C SER A 320 -4.82 -8.14 12.17
N GLY A 321 -5.14 -8.90 13.23
CA GLY A 321 -5.01 -10.36 13.28
C GLY A 321 -6.28 -11.13 12.95
N LEU A 322 -7.43 -10.48 12.71
CA LEU A 322 -8.70 -11.17 12.46
C LEU A 322 -8.61 -12.12 11.28
N THR A 323 -8.05 -11.66 10.15
CA THR A 323 -7.84 -12.47 8.95
C THR A 323 -6.91 -13.66 9.21
N ILE A 324 -5.93 -13.52 10.09
CA ILE A 324 -5.02 -14.61 10.45
C ILE A 324 -5.79 -15.71 11.18
N GLY A 325 -6.55 -15.35 12.21
CA GLY A 325 -7.37 -16.29 12.97
C GLY A 325 -8.44 -16.99 12.13
N GLU A 326 -9.15 -16.23 11.29
CA GLU A 326 -10.12 -16.80 10.35
C GLU A 326 -9.47 -17.77 9.36
N SER A 327 -8.31 -17.41 8.80
CA SER A 327 -7.60 -18.25 7.82
C SER A 327 -7.13 -19.57 8.42
N TYR A 328 -6.69 -19.60 9.68
CA TYR A 328 -6.40 -20.86 10.37
C TYR A 328 -7.62 -21.77 10.45
N TYR A 329 -8.79 -21.23 10.80
CA TYR A 329 -10.02 -22.01 10.79
C TYR A 329 -10.40 -22.54 9.40
N LEU A 330 -10.26 -21.72 8.36
CA LEU A 330 -10.53 -22.13 6.98
C LEU A 330 -9.63 -23.28 6.51
N LEU A 331 -8.41 -23.36 7.05
CA LEU A 331 -7.45 -24.42 6.79
C LEU A 331 -7.62 -25.65 7.69
N GLY A 332 -8.55 -25.62 8.66
CA GLY A 332 -8.80 -26.71 9.61
C GLY A 332 -7.94 -26.67 10.87
N GLU A 333 -7.07 -25.66 11.04
CA GLU A 333 -6.20 -25.44 12.19
C GLU A 333 -6.96 -24.81 13.36
N LYS A 334 -7.93 -25.56 13.90
CA LYS A 334 -8.90 -25.04 14.89
C LYS A 334 -8.26 -24.43 16.12
N GLU A 335 -7.26 -25.10 16.71
CA GLU A 335 -6.61 -24.61 17.93
C GLU A 335 -5.85 -23.29 17.69
N LYS A 336 -5.13 -23.18 16.57
CA LYS A 336 -4.44 -21.94 16.18
C LYS A 336 -5.44 -20.81 15.94
N GLY A 337 -6.53 -21.09 15.22
CA GLY A 337 -7.62 -20.13 15.00
C GLY A 337 -8.26 -19.66 16.30
N HIS A 338 -8.56 -20.58 17.22
CA HIS A 338 -9.08 -20.29 18.55
C HIS A 338 -8.14 -19.36 19.32
N ASN A 339 -6.86 -19.72 19.42
CA ASN A 339 -5.89 -18.94 20.19
C ASN A 339 -5.73 -17.51 19.66
N VAL A 340 -5.68 -17.33 18.34
CA VAL A 340 -5.58 -15.99 17.73
C VAL A 340 -6.84 -15.16 18.01
N LEU A 341 -8.03 -15.68 17.71
CA LEU A 341 -9.27 -14.92 17.88
C LEU A 341 -9.61 -14.66 19.35
N LYS A 342 -9.26 -15.61 20.24
CA LYS A 342 -9.39 -15.41 21.69
C LYS A 342 -8.47 -14.30 22.18
N ALA A 343 -7.21 -14.27 21.75
CA ALA A 343 -6.30 -13.20 22.13
C ALA A 343 -6.79 -11.81 21.67
N ILE A 344 -7.40 -11.72 20.47
CA ILE A 344 -8.02 -10.49 19.96
C ILE A 344 -9.21 -10.09 20.82
N GLY A 345 -10.14 -11.02 21.07
CA GLY A 345 -11.34 -10.75 21.87
C GLY A 345 -11.01 -10.34 23.31
N ASP A 346 -10.08 -11.05 23.96
CA ASP A 346 -9.60 -10.72 25.31
C ASP A 346 -8.94 -9.33 25.36
N ASN A 347 -8.18 -8.97 24.32
CA ASN A 347 -7.57 -7.65 24.22
C ASN A 347 -8.63 -6.54 24.13
N SER A 348 -9.63 -6.70 23.25
CA SER A 348 -10.73 -5.73 23.12
C SER A 348 -11.58 -5.66 24.39
N LEU A 349 -11.88 -6.79 25.04
CA LEU A 349 -12.60 -6.79 26.33
C LEU A 349 -11.82 -6.07 27.42
N ARG A 350 -10.50 -6.28 27.51
CA ARG A 350 -9.65 -5.57 28.48
C ARG A 350 -9.70 -4.06 28.26
N ASN A 351 -9.65 -3.62 27.01
CA ASN A 351 -9.74 -2.20 26.65
C ASN A 351 -11.12 -1.63 26.99
N LEU A 352 -12.21 -2.30 26.60
CA LEU A 352 -13.58 -1.90 26.94
C LEU A 352 -13.78 -1.78 28.45
N ASN A 353 -13.35 -2.78 29.23
CA ASN A 353 -13.37 -2.72 30.69
C ASN A 353 -12.56 -1.53 31.26
N TRP A 354 -11.48 -1.13 30.59
CA TRP A 354 -10.73 0.07 30.99
C TRP A 354 -11.47 1.36 30.62
N TYR A 355 -11.98 1.49 29.38
CA TYR A 355 -12.69 2.69 28.93
C TYR A 355 -13.88 2.99 29.85
N PHE A 356 -14.70 1.99 30.19
CA PHE A 356 -15.90 2.18 31.02
C PHE A 356 -15.61 2.52 32.51
N ARG A 357 -14.34 2.51 32.93
CA ARG A 357 -13.91 3.02 34.25
C ARG A 357 -13.45 4.48 34.21
N LEU A 358 -13.35 5.08 33.03
CA LEU A 358 -12.91 6.45 32.85
C LEU A 358 -13.99 7.45 33.30
N THR A 359 -13.55 8.67 33.64
CA THR A 359 -14.49 9.78 33.84
C THR A 359 -15.24 10.10 32.55
N PRO A 360 -16.44 10.71 32.58
CA PRO A 360 -17.21 11.02 31.38
C PRO A 360 -16.42 11.80 30.31
N LYS A 361 -15.57 12.75 30.73
CA LYS A 361 -14.72 13.53 29.82
C LYS A 361 -13.64 12.67 29.14
N GLN A 362 -13.00 11.77 29.89
CA GLN A 362 -11.98 10.86 29.36
C GLN A 362 -12.60 9.77 28.47
N PHE A 363 -13.78 9.26 28.85
CA PHE A 363 -14.53 8.32 28.02
C PHE A 363 -14.87 8.95 26.66
N ALA A 364 -15.37 10.19 26.66
CA ALA A 364 -15.67 10.92 25.43
C ALA A 364 -14.44 11.07 24.52
N SER A 365 -13.24 11.27 25.07
CA SER A 365 -12.00 11.30 24.27
C SER A 365 -11.58 9.94 23.70
N ALA A 366 -12.07 8.83 24.25
CA ALA A 366 -11.80 7.46 23.80
C ALA A 366 -12.95 6.86 22.98
N ALA A 367 -13.96 7.65 22.60
CA ALA A 367 -15.15 7.12 21.93
C ALA A 367 -14.85 6.39 20.61
N SER A 368 -13.86 6.85 19.86
CA SER A 368 -13.40 6.18 18.63
C SER A 368 -12.80 4.80 18.94
N ASP A 369 -12.02 4.70 20.01
CA ASP A 369 -11.36 3.45 20.42
C ASP A 369 -12.39 2.46 20.97
N VAL A 370 -13.37 2.94 21.76
CA VAL A 370 -14.52 2.12 22.23
C VAL A 370 -15.26 1.50 21.04
N ASN A 371 -15.60 2.30 20.02
CA ASN A 371 -16.28 1.79 18.83
C ASN A 371 -15.42 0.79 18.05
N SER A 372 -14.11 1.02 17.98
CA SER A 372 -13.16 0.12 17.30
C SER A 372 -13.04 -1.23 18.00
N ASP A 373 -12.95 -1.25 19.33
CA ASP A 373 -12.89 -2.50 20.11
C ASP A 373 -14.24 -3.25 20.11
N LEU A 374 -15.37 -2.54 20.15
CA LEU A 374 -16.69 -3.16 19.97
C LEU A 374 -16.83 -3.81 18.59
N TYR A 375 -16.43 -3.10 17.53
CA TYR A 375 -16.45 -3.65 16.17
C TYR A 375 -15.54 -4.87 16.05
N THR A 376 -14.34 -4.83 16.63
CA THR A 376 -13.41 -5.96 16.64
C THR A 376 -14.02 -7.18 17.33
N LEU A 377 -14.64 -6.99 18.50
CA LEU A 377 -15.31 -8.05 19.23
C LEU A 377 -16.50 -8.64 18.43
N GLN A 378 -17.26 -7.79 17.76
CA GLN A 378 -18.35 -8.22 16.87
C GLN A 378 -17.84 -9.07 15.70
N GLU A 379 -16.71 -8.72 15.09
CA GLU A 379 -16.10 -9.52 14.03
C GLU A 379 -15.57 -10.86 14.56
N VAL A 380 -14.98 -10.91 15.77
CA VAL A 380 -14.60 -12.19 16.41
C VAL A 380 -15.84 -13.10 16.59
N ILE A 381 -16.94 -12.57 17.11
CA ILE A 381 -18.21 -13.30 17.27
C ILE A 381 -18.70 -13.83 15.92
N LYS A 382 -18.69 -12.99 14.89
CA LYS A 382 -19.13 -13.34 13.53
C LYS A 382 -18.28 -14.46 12.90
N ILE A 383 -16.96 -14.37 13.03
CA ILE A 383 -16.03 -15.38 12.48
C ILE A 383 -16.21 -16.73 13.19
N THR A 384 -16.37 -16.69 14.52
CA THR A 384 -16.44 -17.89 15.38
C THR A 384 -17.81 -18.56 15.40
N LYS A 385 -18.90 -17.84 15.06
CA LYS A 385 -20.29 -18.32 15.21
C LYS A 385 -20.54 -19.78 14.84
N ASP A 386 -20.06 -20.20 13.67
CA ASP A 386 -20.26 -21.57 13.15
C ASP A 386 -19.01 -22.45 13.32
N LYS A 387 -17.89 -21.87 13.74
CA LYS A 387 -16.56 -22.51 13.76
C LYS A 387 -16.08 -22.87 15.17
N ASP A 388 -16.49 -22.07 16.15
CA ASP A 388 -16.15 -22.15 17.57
C ASP A 388 -17.27 -21.51 18.44
N PRO A 389 -18.39 -22.23 18.65
CA PRO A 389 -19.54 -21.70 19.39
C PRO A 389 -19.25 -21.37 20.85
N GLU A 390 -18.24 -22.00 21.46
CA GLU A 390 -17.85 -21.73 22.84
C GLU A 390 -17.23 -20.34 22.95
N LEU A 391 -16.32 -20.01 22.04
CA LEU A 391 -15.72 -18.68 21.98
C LEU A 391 -16.74 -17.60 21.59
N THR A 392 -17.68 -17.91 20.68
CA THR A 392 -18.80 -17.01 20.36
C THR A 392 -19.62 -16.68 21.60
N LYS A 393 -20.00 -17.70 22.39
CA LYS A 393 -20.81 -17.51 23.59
C LYS A 393 -20.09 -16.63 24.62
N LEU A 394 -18.78 -16.85 24.81
CA LEU A 394 -17.96 -16.07 25.72
C LEU A 394 -18.02 -14.57 25.41
N TYR A 395 -17.88 -14.19 24.14
CA TYR A 395 -17.82 -12.78 23.75
C TYR A 395 -19.18 -12.13 23.49
N GLN A 396 -20.20 -12.90 23.10
CA GLN A 396 -21.54 -12.38 22.83
C GLN A 396 -22.16 -11.72 24.07
N GLU A 397 -22.04 -12.38 25.23
CA GLU A 397 -22.58 -11.87 26.50
C GLU A 397 -21.93 -10.53 26.88
N GLU A 398 -20.61 -10.46 26.84
CA GLU A 398 -19.86 -9.24 27.14
C GLU A 398 -20.15 -8.12 26.14
N PHE A 399 -20.21 -8.44 24.84
CA PHE A 399 -20.53 -7.48 23.79
C PHE A 399 -21.91 -6.84 24.01
N ASP A 400 -22.92 -7.64 24.33
CA ASP A 400 -24.27 -7.15 24.59
C ASP A 400 -24.31 -6.24 25.82
N ASN A 401 -23.58 -6.60 26.89
CA ASN A 401 -23.44 -5.78 28.09
C ASN A 401 -22.82 -4.39 27.78
N PHE A 402 -21.71 -4.35 27.05
CA PHE A 402 -21.08 -3.07 26.68
C PHE A 402 -21.94 -2.25 25.73
N ARG A 403 -22.63 -2.88 24.78
CA ARG A 403 -23.55 -2.17 23.86
C ARG A 403 -24.71 -1.54 24.62
N MET A 404 -25.29 -2.27 25.58
CA MET A 404 -26.33 -1.74 26.47
C MET A 404 -25.80 -0.57 27.31
N ALA A 405 -24.63 -0.72 27.93
CA ALA A 405 -24.00 0.33 28.71
C ALA A 405 -23.74 1.59 27.85
N LEU A 406 -23.22 1.44 26.64
CA LEU A 406 -22.98 2.56 25.72
C LEU A 406 -24.28 3.29 25.35
N SER A 407 -25.35 2.55 25.06
CA SER A 407 -26.66 3.15 24.74
C SER A 407 -27.25 3.94 25.91
N SER A 408 -26.95 3.56 27.15
CA SER A 408 -27.42 4.27 28.35
C SER A 408 -26.70 5.61 28.59
N LEU A 409 -25.52 5.79 27.99
CA LEU A 409 -24.71 7.00 28.09
C LEU A 409 -25.08 8.05 27.02
N GLN A 410 -25.82 7.66 25.99
CA GLN A 410 -26.31 8.60 24.99
C GLN A 410 -27.50 9.41 25.55
N PRO A 411 -27.58 10.73 25.30
CA PRO A 411 -28.74 11.50 25.71
C PRO A 411 -29.99 10.89 25.08
N LYS A 412 -31.03 10.63 25.88
CA LYS A 412 -32.34 10.27 25.36
C LYS A 412 -32.91 11.50 24.64
N GLU A 413 -33.19 11.36 23.34
CA GLU A 413 -33.89 12.38 22.54
C GLU A 413 -35.27 12.73 23.10
#